data_AF-A0A973HKI7-F1
#
_entry.id   AF-A0A973HKI7-F1
#
_cell.length_a   1.000
_cell.length_b   1.000
_cell.length_c   1.000
_cell.angle_alpha   90.00
_cell.angle_beta   90.00
_cell.angle_gamma   90.00
#
_symmetry.space_group_name_H-M   'P 1'
#
loop_
_entity.id
_entity.type
_entity.pdbx_description
1 polymer ?
#
loop_
_entity_poly.entity_id
_entity_poly.type
_entity_poly.pdbx_seq_one_letter_code
_entity_poly.pdbx_strand_id
1 'polypeptide(L)'
;EGGLEIGAALEDLGQTQRSQVGTSYATSAKGVRYMEIAEGYVTKLGLDENNEVIGYEYVNLGKMMKAVSKGAQADDAMKSAAGTYGRFDEAVKTINPREA
;
A
#
# COMPACT_ATOMS: atom_id res chain seq x y z
N GLU A 1 -28.23 -1.59 -7.68
CA GLU A 1 -28.69 -2.44 -6.56
C GLU A 1 -27.76 -3.64 -6.46
N GLY A 2 -27.28 -4.00 -5.28
CA GLY A 2 -26.14 -4.91 -5.10
C GLY A 2 -24.92 -4.17 -4.58
N GLY A 3 -25.08 -3.52 -3.42
CA GLY A 3 -23.97 -2.87 -2.72
C GLY A 3 -22.85 -3.86 -2.36
N LEU A 4 -21.80 -3.36 -1.74
CA LEU A 4 -20.71 -4.20 -1.25
C LEU A 4 -21.24 -5.34 -0.38
N GLU A 5 -20.72 -6.54 -0.60
CA GLU A 5 -20.98 -7.67 0.28
C GLU A 5 -20.56 -7.33 1.71
N ILE A 6 -21.22 -7.94 2.70
CA ILE A 6 -20.85 -7.73 4.10
C ILE A 6 -19.39 -8.15 4.29
N GLY A 7 -18.54 -7.18 4.69
CA GLY A 7 -17.10 -7.38 4.85
C GLY A 7 -16.25 -6.97 3.64
N ALA A 8 -16.86 -6.48 2.56
CA ALA A 8 -16.14 -5.87 1.45
C ALA A 8 -15.88 -4.37 1.70
N ALA A 9 -14.73 -3.89 1.26
CA ALA A 9 -14.26 -2.52 1.43
C ALA A 9 -14.47 -1.70 0.13
N LEU A 10 -14.32 -0.37 0.21
CA LEU A 10 -14.44 0.53 -0.94
C LEU A 10 -13.55 0.10 -2.12
N GLU A 11 -12.42 -0.52 -1.82
CA GLU A 11 -11.42 -0.98 -2.77
C GLU A 11 -11.80 -2.29 -3.45
N ASP A 12 -12.78 -3.02 -2.92
CA ASP A 12 -13.44 -4.11 -3.66
C ASP A 12 -14.30 -3.56 -4.82
N LEU A 13 -14.65 -2.27 -4.82
CA LEU A 13 -15.27 -1.59 -5.98
C LEU A 13 -14.24 -1.14 -7.04
N GLY A 14 -12.94 -1.25 -6.77
CA GLY A 14 -11.88 -0.98 -7.74
C GLY A 14 -10.51 -0.73 -7.09
N GLN A 15 -9.46 -1.36 -7.64
CA GLN A 15 -8.08 -1.34 -7.11
C GLN A 15 -7.43 0.06 -7.04
N THR A 16 -8.03 1.04 -7.72
CA THR A 16 -7.58 2.45 -7.77
C THR A 16 -8.41 3.36 -6.87
N GLN A 17 -9.48 2.85 -6.24
CA GLN A 17 -10.25 3.61 -5.27
C GLN A 17 -9.50 3.62 -3.93
N ARG A 18 -9.69 4.68 -3.15
CA ARG A 18 -9.10 4.80 -1.81
C ARG A 18 -9.98 5.65 -0.91
N SER A 19 -9.94 5.35 0.37
CA SER A 19 -10.52 6.19 1.42
C SER A 19 -9.68 7.45 1.63
N GLN A 20 -10.33 8.55 2.03
CA GLN A 20 -9.64 9.78 2.44
C GLN A 20 -8.79 9.57 3.71
N VAL A 21 -9.19 8.63 4.57
CA VAL A 21 -8.59 8.41 5.90
C VAL A 21 -7.54 7.28 5.86
N GLY A 22 -7.26 6.74 4.68
CA GLY A 22 -6.39 5.58 4.48
C GLY A 22 -7.19 4.28 4.36
N THR A 23 -6.52 3.29 3.76
CA THR A 23 -7.13 2.01 3.40
C THR A 23 -6.24 0.90 3.90
N SER A 24 -6.70 0.24 4.96
CA SER A 24 -6.09 -0.97 5.50
C SER A 24 -7.19 -1.88 6.01
N TYR A 25 -7.26 -3.09 5.47
CA TYR A 25 -8.27 -4.06 5.86
C TYR A 25 -7.75 -5.48 5.67
N ALA A 26 -8.41 -6.42 6.31
CA ALA A 26 -8.09 -7.84 6.18
C ALA A 26 -9.38 -8.65 6.09
N THR A 27 -9.36 -9.71 5.28
CA THR A 27 -10.43 -10.70 5.25
C THR A 27 -9.84 -12.10 5.30
N SER A 28 -10.59 -13.08 5.79
CA SER A 28 -10.15 -14.47 5.78
C SER A 28 -9.88 -15.02 4.37
N ALA A 29 -10.53 -14.45 3.35
CA ALA A 29 -10.38 -14.88 1.96
C ALA A 29 -9.17 -14.25 1.25
N LYS A 30 -8.81 -13.00 1.59
CA LYS A 30 -7.80 -12.21 0.86
C LYS A 30 -6.58 -11.83 1.71
N GLY A 31 -6.57 -12.21 2.99
CA GLY A 31 -5.49 -11.86 3.92
C GLY A 31 -5.45 -10.37 4.26
N VAL A 32 -4.32 -9.95 4.84
CA VAL A 32 -4.07 -8.55 5.24
C VAL A 32 -3.67 -7.71 4.04
N ARG A 33 -4.31 -6.54 3.87
CA ARG A 33 -4.01 -5.57 2.81
C ARG A 33 -3.83 -4.18 3.40
N TYR A 34 -2.59 -3.70 3.39
CA TYR A 34 -2.30 -2.28 3.64
C TYR A 34 -2.13 -1.61 2.28
N MET A 35 -3.04 -0.71 1.93
CA MET A 35 -3.08 -0.07 0.60
C MET A 35 -2.60 1.38 0.69
N GLU A 36 -3.06 2.08 1.73
CA GLU A 36 -2.72 3.47 2.04
C GLU A 36 -2.58 3.59 3.57
N ILE A 37 -1.42 4.04 4.04
CA ILE A 37 -1.14 4.36 5.46
C ILE A 37 -0.78 5.85 5.55
N ALA A 38 -0.58 6.37 6.76
CA ALA A 38 -0.18 7.76 6.99
C ALA A 38 1.06 8.17 6.19
N GLU A 39 1.99 7.25 5.99
CA GLU A 39 3.24 7.43 5.26
C GLU A 39 3.01 7.59 3.74
N GLY A 40 1.96 6.95 3.21
CA GLY A 40 1.54 7.06 1.81
C GLY A 40 1.06 5.75 1.19
N TYR A 41 1.22 5.68 -0.14
CA TYR A 41 0.78 4.58 -0.98
C TYR A 41 1.67 3.37 -0.76
N VAL A 42 1.13 2.28 -0.23
CA VAL A 42 1.91 1.06 0.00
C VAL A 42 2.12 0.32 -1.32
N THR A 43 3.38 0.04 -1.66
CA THR A 43 3.75 -0.70 -2.87
C THR A 43 3.96 -2.19 -2.60
N LYS A 44 4.47 -2.56 -1.41
CA LYS A 44 4.72 -3.95 -1.01
C LYS A 44 4.48 -4.16 0.48
N LEU A 45 3.98 -5.33 0.84
CA LEU A 45 3.97 -5.84 2.21
C LEU A 45 5.11 -6.85 2.37
N GLY A 46 5.89 -6.72 3.44
CA GLY A 46 6.92 -7.68 3.84
C GLY A 46 6.34 -8.69 4.82
N LEU A 47 6.48 -9.97 4.50
CA LEU A 47 5.95 -11.09 5.26
C LEU A 47 7.09 -11.92 5.87
N ASP A 48 6.87 -12.45 7.07
CA ASP A 48 7.74 -13.44 7.70
C ASP A 48 7.44 -14.88 7.25
N GLU A 49 8.13 -15.84 7.86
CA GLU A 49 7.97 -17.27 7.56
C GLU A 49 6.56 -17.82 7.85
N ASN A 50 5.80 -17.13 8.71
CA ASN A 50 4.42 -17.48 9.06
C ASN A 50 3.39 -16.75 8.21
N ASN A 51 3.81 -15.99 7.19
CA ASN A 51 2.98 -15.10 6.37
C ASN A 51 2.35 -13.94 7.16
N GLU A 52 2.94 -13.55 8.29
CA GLU A 52 2.52 -12.37 9.03
C GLU A 52 3.16 -11.13 8.44
N VAL A 53 2.40 -10.04 8.31
CA VAL A 53 2.95 -8.78 7.80
C VAL A 53 3.81 -8.13 8.89
N ILE A 54 5.11 -8.00 8.62
CA ILE A 54 6.10 -7.44 9.58
C ILE A 54 6.62 -6.06 9.18
N GLY A 55 6.31 -5.60 7.97
CA GLY A 55 6.70 -4.29 7.45
C GLY A 55 6.10 -4.02 6.08
N TYR A 56 6.37 -2.83 5.52
CA TYR A 56 5.89 -2.47 4.18
C TYR A 56 6.80 -1.42 3.50
N GLU A 57 6.78 -1.42 2.18
CA GLU A 57 7.36 -0.40 1.31
C GLU A 57 6.25 0.56 0.87
N TYR A 58 6.51 1.85 0.84
CA TYR A 58 5.53 2.87 0.47
C TYR A 58 6.15 3.98 -0.38
N VAL A 59 5.29 4.74 -1.05
CA VAL A 59 5.62 6.01 -1.73
C VAL A 59 4.82 7.13 -1.10
N ASN A 60 5.51 8.13 -0.56
CA ASN A 60 4.86 9.32 -0.05
C ASN A 60 4.41 10.23 -1.22
N LEU A 61 3.12 10.18 -1.53
CA LEU A 61 2.56 10.90 -2.68
C LEU A 61 2.75 12.43 -2.58
N GLY A 62 2.70 13.01 -1.38
CA GLY A 62 2.92 14.44 -1.18
C GLY A 62 4.35 14.86 -1.55
N LYS A 63 5.35 14.09 -1.11
CA LYS A 63 6.77 14.31 -1.47
C LYS A 63 6.99 14.10 -2.97
N MET A 64 6.44 13.04 -3.54
CA MET A 64 6.54 12.74 -4.97
C MET A 64 5.96 13.89 -5.80
N MET A 65 4.72 14.31 -5.53
CA MET A 65 4.07 15.39 -6.27
C MET A 65 4.82 16.72 -6.14
N LYS A 66 5.37 17.02 -4.96
CA LYS A 66 6.22 18.21 -4.75
C LYS A 66 7.53 18.16 -5.56
N ALA A 67 8.11 16.98 -5.74
CA ALA A 67 9.32 16.82 -6.56
C ALA A 67 8.98 16.96 -8.06
N VAL A 68 7.90 16.31 -8.52
CA VAL A 68 7.40 16.45 -9.91
C VAL A 68 7.06 17.90 -10.23
N SER A 69 6.38 18.62 -9.31
CA SER A 69 6.06 20.04 -9.51
C SER A 69 7.28 20.95 -9.60
N LYS A 70 8.46 20.47 -9.16
CA LYS A 70 9.75 21.17 -9.28
C LYS A 70 10.55 20.74 -10.52
N GLY A 71 9.98 19.91 -11.39
CA GLY A 71 10.61 19.47 -12.63
C GLY A 71 11.43 18.19 -12.54
N ALA A 72 11.36 17.44 -11.42
CA ALA A 72 11.95 16.12 -11.35
C ALA A 72 11.22 15.15 -12.29
N GLN A 73 11.96 14.23 -12.91
CA GLN A 73 11.37 13.11 -13.64
C GLN A 73 10.56 12.24 -12.68
N ALA A 74 9.45 11.67 -13.17
CA ALA A 74 8.51 10.93 -12.33
C ALA A 74 9.17 9.75 -11.59
N ASP A 75 10.05 9.02 -12.26
CA ASP A 75 10.75 7.87 -11.68
C ASP A 75 11.70 8.27 -10.54
N ASP A 76 12.43 9.37 -10.69
CA ASP A 76 13.34 9.88 -9.66
C ASP A 76 12.57 10.47 -8.48
N ALA A 77 11.46 11.15 -8.76
CA ALA A 77 10.53 11.64 -7.76
C ALA A 77 9.91 10.50 -6.94
N MET A 78 9.53 9.40 -7.59
CA MET A 78 8.98 8.21 -6.93
C MET A 78 10.03 7.56 -6.04
N LYS A 79 11.25 7.32 -6.54
CA LYS A 79 12.35 6.73 -5.76
C LYS A 79 12.72 7.57 -4.55
N SER A 80 12.81 8.90 -4.70
CA SER A 80 13.15 9.81 -3.60
C SER A 80 12.03 9.97 -2.57
N ALA A 81 10.78 9.64 -2.94
CA ALA A 81 9.64 9.64 -2.05
C ALA A 81 9.32 8.24 -1.47
N ALA A 82 10.04 7.21 -1.90
CA ALA A 82 9.88 5.85 -1.40
C ALA A 82 10.54 5.66 -0.04
N GLY A 83 10.01 4.74 0.74
CA GLY A 83 10.56 4.35 2.04
C GLY A 83 10.03 3.00 2.49
N THR A 84 10.59 2.50 3.59
CA THR A 84 10.14 1.28 4.24
C THR A 84 9.75 1.57 5.69
N TYR A 85 8.90 0.71 6.25
CA TYR A 85 8.49 0.77 7.65
C TYR A 85 8.46 -0.62 8.27
N GLY A 86 8.70 -0.69 9.58
CA GLY A 86 8.73 -1.96 10.32
C GLY A 86 9.98 -2.77 9.99
N ARG A 87 9.85 -4.09 10.06
CA ARG A 87 10.92 -5.06 9.79
C ARG A 87 10.91 -5.50 8.32
N PHE A 88 10.69 -4.55 7.40
CA PHE A 88 10.55 -4.87 5.98
C PHE A 88 11.80 -5.54 5.40
N ASP A 89 12.99 -5.14 5.86
CA ASP A 89 14.25 -5.73 5.43
C ASP A 89 14.48 -7.16 5.99
N GLU A 90 13.70 -7.59 6.99
CA GLU A 90 13.70 -8.95 7.53
C GLU A 90 12.68 -9.85 6.81
N ALA A 91 11.91 -9.33 5.85
CA ALA A 91 10.87 -10.09 5.16
C ALA A 91 11.47 -11.20 4.29
N VAL A 92 10.96 -12.42 4.46
CA VAL A 92 11.32 -13.57 3.61
C VAL A 92 10.54 -13.58 2.30
N LYS A 93 9.43 -12.84 2.24
CA LYS A 93 8.57 -12.69 1.07
C LYS A 93 7.98 -11.29 1.01
N THR A 94 7.82 -10.76 -0.20
CA THR A 94 7.04 -9.53 -0.43
C THR A 94 5.83 -9.79 -1.32
N ILE A 95 4.70 -9.15 -1.04
CA ILE A 95 3.49 -9.19 -1.88
C ILE A 95 3.04 -7.78 -2.25
N ASN A 96 2.44 -7.62 -3.42
CA ASN A 96 1.75 -6.39 -3.78
C ASN A 96 0.31 -6.44 -3.21
N PRO A 97 -0.08 -5.53 -2.31
CA PRO A 97 -1.40 -5.56 -1.66
C PRO A 97 -2.59 -5.40 -2.62
N ARG A 98 -2.33 -4.98 -3.88
CA ARG A 98 -3.35 -4.83 -4.95
C ARG A 98 -3.54 -6.07 -5.81
N GLU A 99 -2.56 -6.97 -5.81
CA GLU A 99 -2.54 -8.18 -6.64
C GLU A 99 -2.60 -9.47 -5.81
N ALA A 100 -2.39 -9.36 -4.49
CA ALA A 100 -2.43 -10.47 -3.54
C ALA A 100 -3.83 -11.05 -3.33
#